data_AF-A0A948WNE9-F1
#
_entry.id   AF-A0A948WNE9-F1
#
_cell.length_a   1.000
_cell.length_b   1.000
_cell.length_c   1.000
_cell.angle_alpha   90.00
_cell.angle_beta   90.00
_cell.angle_gamma   90.00
#
_symmetry.space_group_name_H-M   'P 1'
#
loop_
_entity.id
_entity.type
_entity.pdbx_description
1 polymer ?
#
loop_
_entity_poly.entity_id
_entity_poly.type
_entity_poly.pdbx_seq_one_letter_code
_entity_poly.pdbx_strand_id
1 'polypeptide(L)' 'DALRNELPLGVTALIVLVGAVVMGYGARMAGGCTSGHGICGTAQRSPASWVATCTFMGAAVIMTLFIRIVSGGAI' A
#
# COMPACT_ATOMS: atom_id res chain seq x y z
N ASP A 1 -11.28 -1.58 10.95
CA ASP A 1 -12.05 -2.54 11.77
C ASP A 1 -13.53 -2.60 11.44
N ALA A 2 -14.17 -1.49 11.01
CA ALA A 2 -15.55 -1.49 10.54
C ALA A 2 -15.83 -2.53 9.43
N LEU A 3 -14.99 -2.63 8.38
CA LEU A 3 -15.20 -3.58 7.28
C LEU A 3 -15.11 -5.06 7.68
N ARG A 4 -14.38 -5.41 8.76
CA ARG A 4 -14.23 -6.80 9.22
C ARG A 4 -15.39 -7.27 10.11
N ASN A 5 -16.07 -6.33 10.77
CA ASN A 5 -17.22 -6.62 11.65
C ASN A 5 -18.55 -6.64 10.89
N GLU A 6 -18.66 -5.88 9.78
CA GLU A 6 -19.92 -5.72 9.05
C GLU A 6 -20.06 -6.67 7.83
N LEU A 7 -18.96 -7.29 7.34
CA LEU A 7 -18.98 -8.17 6.16
C LEU A 7 -18.59 -9.64 6.48
N PRO A 8 -19.15 -10.61 5.74
CA PRO A 8 -18.80 -12.02 5.88
C PRO A 8 -17.31 -12.24 5.55
N LEU A 9 -16.66 -13.11 6.33
CA LEU A 9 -15.22 -13.38 6.28
C LEU A 9 -14.72 -13.68 4.85
N GLY A 10 -15.53 -14.37 4.04
CA GLY A 10 -15.21 -14.70 2.65
C GLY A 10 -15.08 -13.48 1.73
N VAL A 11 -15.92 -12.45 1.92
CA VAL A 11 -15.87 -11.24 1.09
C VAL A 11 -14.65 -10.39 1.47
N THR A 12 -14.37 -10.20 2.77
CA THR A 12 -13.16 -9.51 3.23
C THR A 12 -11.89 -10.21 2.72
N ALA A 13 -11.83 -11.53 2.80
CA ALA A 13 -10.70 -12.31 2.30
C ALA A 13 -10.48 -12.09 0.79
N LEU A 14 -11.55 -12.09 0.00
CA LEU A 14 -11.47 -11.83 -1.44
C LEU A 14 -10.94 -10.42 -1.74
N ILE A 15 -11.45 -9.39 -1.05
CA ILE A 15 -11.00 -8.00 -1.26
C ILE A 15 -9.52 -7.85 -0.92
N VAL A 16 -9.08 -8.42 0.20
CA VAL A 16 -7.67 -8.39 0.61
C VAL A 16 -6.79 -9.17 -0.36
N LEU A 17 -7.25 -10.33 -0.84
CA LEU A 17 -6.51 -11.15 -1.82
C LEU A 17 -6.30 -10.37 -3.13
N VAL A 18 -7.36 -9.76 -3.67
CA VAL A 18 -7.29 -8.97 -4.89
C VAL A 18 -6.33 -7.78 -4.69
N GLY A 19 -6.45 -7.06 -3.58
CA GLY A 19 -5.53 -5.97 -3.25
C GLY A 19 -4.07 -6.43 -3.13
N ALA A 20 -3.83 -7.59 -2.51
CA ALA A 20 -2.50 -8.16 -2.35
C ALA A 20 -1.87 -8.56 -3.70
N VAL A 21 -2.65 -9.13 -4.62
CA VAL A 21 -2.17 -9.49 -5.97
C VAL A 21 -1.77 -8.24 -6.76
N VAL A 22 -2.61 -7.20 -6.74
CA VAL A 22 -2.34 -5.94 -7.43
C VAL A 22 -1.09 -5.26 -6.87
N MET A 23 -0.97 -5.19 -5.54
CA MET A 23 0.24 -4.65 -4.90
C MET A 23 1.49 -5.47 -5.20
N GLY A 24 1.39 -6.81 -5.18
CA GLY A 24 2.49 -7.71 -5.50
C GLY A 24 2.98 -7.54 -6.94
N TYR A 25 2.06 -7.39 -7.89
CA TYR A 25 2.39 -7.08 -9.28
C TYR A 25 3.11 -5.74 -9.41
N GLY A 26 2.61 -4.70 -8.72
CA GLY A 26 3.25 -3.38 -8.65
C GLY A 26 4.68 -3.41 -8.10
N ALA A 27 4.90 -4.14 -7.00
CA ALA A 27 6.22 -4.30 -6.39
C ALA A 27 7.21 -5.00 -7.34
N ARG A 28 6.75 -5.99 -8.12
CA ARG A 28 7.60 -6.66 -9.11
C ARG A 28 7.99 -5.74 -10.27
N MET A 29 7.07 -4.89 -10.75
CA MET A 29 7.41 -3.87 -11.75
C MET A 29 8.44 -2.85 -11.25
N ALA A 30 8.40 -2.52 -9.95
CA ALA A 30 9.37 -1.63 -9.31
C ALA A 30 10.74 -2.27 -9.04
N GLY A 31 10.94 -3.55 -9.38
CA GLY A 31 12.22 -4.25 -9.16
C GLY A 31 12.53 -4.57 -7.70
N GLY A 32 11.57 -4.43 -6.78
CA GLY A 32 11.77 -4.73 -5.37
C GLY A 32 10.56 -4.41 -4.50
N CYS A 33 10.58 -4.86 -3.24
CA CYS A 33 9.50 -4.59 -2.30
C CYS A 33 9.64 -3.21 -1.64
N THR A 34 8.54 -2.72 -1.08
CA THR A 34 8.48 -1.44 -0.35
C THR A 34 9.44 -1.41 0.85
N SER A 35 9.62 -2.54 1.54
CA SER A 35 10.55 -2.63 2.68
C SER A 35 12.03 -2.69 2.24
N GLY A 36 12.33 -3.33 1.10
CA GLY A 36 13.68 -3.45 0.57
C GLY A 36 14.24 -2.10 0.10
N HIS A 37 13.43 -1.33 -0.63
CA HIS A 37 13.77 0.04 -1.00
C HIS A 37 13.78 0.98 0.21
N GLY A 38 12.86 0.77 1.16
CA GLY A 38 12.68 1.63 2.32
C GLY A 38 13.70 1.47 3.44
N ILE A 39 14.29 0.28 3.63
CA ILE A 39 15.24 -0.01 4.71
C ILE A 39 16.67 -0.16 4.16
N CYS A 40 16.88 -1.14 3.27
CA CYS A 40 18.22 -1.44 2.75
C CYS A 40 18.66 -0.40 1.71
N GLY A 41 17.77 0.09 0.85
CA GLY A 41 18.13 1.05 -0.19
C GLY A 41 18.31 2.49 0.29
N THR A 42 17.58 2.90 1.33
CA THR A 42 17.81 4.18 2.05
C THR A 42 19.09 4.14 2.89
N ALA A 43 19.41 3.00 3.53
CA ALA A 43 20.67 2.81 4.27
C ALA A 43 21.91 2.88 3.37
N GLN A 44 21.81 2.42 2.12
CA GLN A 44 22.87 2.55 1.11
C GLN A 44 22.98 3.96 0.50
N ARG A 45 22.18 4.93 0.96
CA ARG A 45 22.12 6.31 0.47
C ARG A 45 21.89 6.42 -1.04
N SER A 46 21.17 5.46 -1.63
CA SER A 46 20.87 5.48 -3.06
C SER A 46 19.72 6.46 -3.34
N PRO A 47 19.92 7.48 -4.20
CA PRO A 47 18.89 8.47 -4.51
C PRO A 47 17.68 7.83 -5.20
N ALA A 48 17.89 6.77 -5.99
CA ALA A 48 16.80 6.04 -6.64
C ALA A 48 15.86 5.38 -5.63
N SER A 49 16.40 4.85 -4.53
CA SER A 49 15.61 4.18 -3.49
C SER A 49 14.82 5.17 -2.64
N TRP A 50 15.37 6.37 -2.43
CA TRP A 50 14.65 7.47 -1.80
C TRP A 50 13.45 7.92 -2.64
N VAL A 51 13.64 8.10 -3.95
CA VAL A 51 12.55 8.47 -4.86
C VAL A 51 11.47 7.39 -4.86
N ALA A 52 11.83 6.11 -4.98
CA ALA A 52 10.87 5.00 -4.93
C ALA A 52 10.09 4.95 -3.60
N THR A 53 10.77 5.16 -2.47
CA THR A 53 10.12 5.16 -1.16
C THR A 53 9.15 6.34 -1.01
N CYS A 54 9.55 7.53 -1.45
CA CYS A 54 8.70 8.72 -1.42
C CYS A 54 7.47 8.58 -2.33
N THR A 55 7.60 7.99 -3.52
CA THR A 55 6.44 7.77 -4.40
C THR A 55 5.48 6.73 -3.84
N PHE A 56 5.98 5.60 -3.33
CA PHE A 56 5.10 4.60 -2.70
C PHE A 56 4.37 5.17 -1.49
N MET A 57 5.09 5.87 -0.61
CA MET A 57 4.48 6.42 0.60
C MET A 57 3.56 7.59 0.29
N GLY A 58 3.92 8.45 -0.67
CA GLY A 58 3.06 9.51 -1.17
C GLY A 58 1.75 8.98 -1.75
N ALA A 59 1.82 7.93 -2.59
CA ALA A 59 0.63 7.28 -3.14
C ALA A 59 -0.25 6.67 -2.04
N ALA A 60 0.34 6.02 -1.03
CA ALA A 60 -0.39 5.46 0.10
C ALA A 60 -1.11 6.54 0.93
N VAL A 61 -0.45 7.67 1.20
CA VAL A 61 -1.05 8.81 1.91
C VAL A 61 -2.21 9.39 1.11
N ILE A 62 -2.01 9.67 -0.19
CA ILE A 62 -3.06 10.20 -1.06
C ILE A 62 -4.26 9.26 -1.11
N MET A 63 -4.03 7.95 -1.30
CA MET A 63 -5.10 6.95 -1.34
C MET A 63 -5.85 6.88 -0.02
N THR A 64 -5.14 6.94 1.12
CA THR A 64 -5.76 6.94 2.45
C THR A 64 -6.61 8.19 2.66
N LEU A 65 -6.12 9.36 2.28
CA LEU A 65 -6.87 10.61 2.36
C LEU A 65 -8.11 10.57 1.45
N PHE A 66 -7.97 10.06 0.23
CA PHE A 66 -9.08 9.89 -0.70
C PHE A 66 -10.17 8.98 -0.12
N ILE A 67 -9.77 7.83 0.42
CA ILE A 67 -10.67 6.88 1.08
C ILE A 67 -11.34 7.53 2.29
N ARG A 68 -10.61 8.30 3.11
CA ARG A 68 -11.18 9.04 4.25
C ARG A 68 -12.20 10.08 3.81
N ILE A 69 -11.92 10.84 2.76
CA ILE A 69 -12.82 11.87 2.22
C ILE A 69 -14.10 11.22 1.67
N VAL A 70 -13.97 10.17 0.85
CA VAL A 70 -15.11 9.45 0.27
C VAL A 70 -15.96 8.78 1.34
N SER A 71 -15.33 8.20 2.36
CA SER A 71 -16.03 7.50 3.44
C SER A 71 -16.51 8.43 4.56
N GLY A 72 -16.36 9.75 4.42
CA GLY A 72 -16.77 10.73 5.43
C GLY A 72 -16.08 10.58 6.79
N GLY A 73 -14.90 9.95 6.83
CA GLY A 73 -14.17 9.62 8.06
C GLY A 73 -14.65 8.38 8.82
N ALA A 74 -15.54 7.56 8.23
CA ALA A 74 -16.06 6.35 8.88
C ALA A 74 -15.05 5.19 9.00
N ILE A 75 -13.84 5.33 8.42
CA ILE A 75 -12.75 4.34 8.40
C ILE A 75 -11.39 4.94 8.77
#